data_AF-A0A7Y3E1Y4-F1
#
_entry.id   AF-A0A7Y3E1Y4-F1
#
_cell.length_a   1.000
_cell.length_b   1.000
_cell.length_c   1.000
_cell.angle_alpha   90.00
_cell.angle_beta   90.00
_cell.angle_gamma   90.00
#
_symmetry.space_group_name_H-M   'P 1'
#
loop_
_entity.id
_entity.type
_entity.pdbx_description
1 polymer ?
#
loop_
_entity_poly.entity_id
_entity_poly.type
_entity_poly.pdbx_seq_one_letter_code
_entity_poly.pdbx_strand_id
1 'polypeptide(L)'
;MPAEIPISVAELHRRLLPYPLCRDRLEFASKGEYDMGFLRLLVDEASLDIPEAALREAATKELGSPEPGLAILQRFAASEVRLRVVATNAPAGGAREADTTRQSETGPPIAALETGRSRGDFLPGLDDPLLVPQDESADALGRARGDVEQSAGSAGGSTRDKVSGTPCRSCHQALPERSGVRFCPHCGADQERWPCPACGEEVEQGWSYCALCGKMLPT
;
A
#
# COMPACT_ATOMS: atom_id res chain seq x y z
N MET A 1 4.53 8.95 -28.92
CA MET A 1 5.23 8.90 -27.63
C MET A 1 4.19 8.48 -26.60
N PRO A 2 4.24 7.28 -26.02
CA PRO A 2 3.32 6.93 -24.95
C PRO A 2 3.55 7.92 -23.81
N ALA A 3 2.51 8.61 -23.38
CA ALA A 3 2.58 9.46 -22.20
C ALA A 3 2.80 8.53 -20.99
N GLU A 4 4.01 8.53 -20.44
CA GLU A 4 4.31 7.82 -19.20
C GLU A 4 3.41 8.40 -18.12
N ILE A 5 2.54 7.54 -17.55
CA ILE A 5 1.58 7.94 -16.53
C ILE A 5 2.37 8.46 -15.33
N PRO A 6 2.14 9.72 -14.88
CA PRO A 6 2.82 10.24 -13.70
C PRO A 6 2.33 9.48 -12.47
N ILE A 7 3.27 9.15 -11.59
CA ILE A 7 3.02 8.44 -10.33
C ILE A 7 3.44 9.36 -9.20
N SER A 8 2.70 9.39 -8.09
CA SER A 8 3.13 10.20 -6.94
C SER A 8 4.32 9.55 -6.22
N VAL A 9 5.18 10.33 -5.58
CA VAL A 9 6.26 9.82 -4.74
C VAL A 9 5.73 8.90 -3.63
N ALA A 10 4.57 9.23 -3.04
CA ALA A 10 3.94 8.37 -2.05
C ALA A 10 3.54 7.01 -2.61
N GLU A 11 3.01 6.98 -3.84
CA GLU A 11 2.66 5.72 -4.51
C GLU A 11 3.90 4.93 -4.93
N LEU A 12 4.93 5.60 -5.45
CA LEU A 12 6.22 4.99 -5.75
C LEU A 12 6.78 4.28 -4.52
N HIS A 13 6.80 4.95 -3.36
CA HIS A 13 7.33 4.39 -2.11
C HIS A 13 6.44 3.28 -1.50
N ARG A 14 5.11 3.45 -1.50
CA ARG A 14 4.20 2.55 -0.76
C ARG A 14 3.76 1.34 -1.57
N ARG A 15 3.61 1.48 -2.89
CA ARG A 15 3.03 0.45 -3.75
C ARG A 15 4.02 -0.19 -4.69
N LEU A 16 4.89 0.61 -5.31
CA LEU A 16 5.80 0.10 -6.34
C LEU A 16 7.13 -0.40 -5.77
N LEU A 17 7.67 0.32 -4.79
CA LEU A 17 8.94 0.00 -4.14
C LEU A 17 8.78 -0.26 -2.63
N PRO A 18 7.84 -1.10 -2.16
CA PRO A 18 7.70 -1.36 -0.73
C PRO A 18 8.93 -2.11 -0.21
N TYR A 19 9.39 -1.75 1.00
CA TYR A 19 10.59 -2.33 1.61
C TYR A 19 10.65 -3.87 1.57
N PRO A 20 9.58 -4.63 1.93
CA PRO A 20 9.66 -6.10 1.89
C PRO A 20 9.99 -6.65 0.50
N LEU A 21 9.41 -6.06 -0.55
CA LEU A 21 9.65 -6.49 -1.93
C LEU A 21 11.07 -6.15 -2.37
N CYS A 22 11.53 -4.93 -2.07
CA CYS A 22 12.86 -4.48 -2.44
C CYS A 22 13.95 -5.22 -1.66
N ARG A 23 13.72 -5.54 -0.38
CA ARG A 23 14.66 -6.30 0.44
C ARG A 23 14.94 -7.67 -0.19
N ASP A 24 13.89 -8.38 -0.60
CA ASP A 24 14.04 -9.74 -1.11
C ASP A 24 14.57 -9.77 -2.57
N ARG A 25 14.26 -8.74 -3.38
CA ARG A 25 14.67 -8.67 -4.80
C ARG A 25 16.00 -7.95 -5.05
N LEU A 26 16.33 -6.97 -4.23
CA LEU A 26 17.54 -6.12 -4.36
C LEU A 26 18.54 -6.37 -3.22
N GLU A 27 18.27 -7.37 -2.37
CA GLU A 27 19.16 -7.86 -1.32
C GLU A 27 19.60 -6.79 -0.30
N PHE A 28 18.74 -5.81 -0.01
CA PHE A 28 19.03 -4.82 1.04
C PHE A 28 19.15 -5.50 2.41
N ALA A 29 20.28 -5.32 3.09
CA ALA A 29 20.54 -5.94 4.39
C ALA A 29 19.75 -5.27 5.53
N SER A 30 19.35 -4.01 5.34
CA SER A 30 18.63 -3.23 6.36
C SER A 30 17.65 -2.23 5.76
N LYS A 31 16.76 -1.68 6.61
CA LYS A 31 15.86 -0.58 6.21
C LYS A 31 16.63 0.68 5.81
N GLY A 32 17.75 0.98 6.50
CA GLY A 32 18.58 2.14 6.19
C GLY A 32 19.24 2.05 4.81
N GLU A 33 19.67 0.86 4.40
CA GLU A 33 20.17 0.65 3.04
C GLU A 33 19.10 0.86 1.97
N TYR A 34 17.87 0.40 2.24
CA TYR A 34 16.72 0.68 1.38
C TYR A 34 16.42 2.19 1.32
N ASP A 35 16.42 2.90 2.45
CA ASP A 35 16.14 4.34 2.49
C ASP A 35 17.18 5.10 1.66
N MET A 36 18.45 4.72 1.79
CA MET A 36 19.53 5.23 0.96
C MET A 36 19.35 4.90 -0.52
N GLY A 37 18.95 3.67 -0.85
CA GLY A 37 18.67 3.25 -2.21
C GLY A 37 17.54 4.07 -2.83
N PHE A 38 16.47 4.30 -2.09
CA PHE A 38 15.32 5.10 -2.53
C PHE A 38 15.70 6.57 -2.74
N LEU A 39 16.47 7.17 -1.82
CA LEU A 39 16.99 8.53 -1.99
C LEU A 39 17.92 8.66 -3.20
N ARG A 40 18.78 7.67 -3.44
CA ARG A 40 19.64 7.63 -4.64
C ARG A 40 18.81 7.55 -5.92
N LEU A 41 17.75 6.74 -5.93
CA LEU A 41 16.83 6.65 -7.05
C LEU A 41 16.16 8.02 -7.34
N LEU A 42 15.74 8.76 -6.31
CA LEU A 42 15.15 10.09 -6.48
C LEU A 42 16.13 11.13 -7.04
N VAL A 43 17.43 10.94 -6.82
CA VAL A 43 18.46 11.84 -7.36
C VAL A 43 18.95 11.38 -8.74
N ASP A 44 18.71 10.14 -9.12
CA ASP A 44 19.10 9.60 -10.42
C ASP A 44 18.23 10.13 -11.57
N GLU A 45 18.83 10.93 -12.43
CA GLU A 45 18.22 11.50 -13.65
C GLU A 45 18.07 10.47 -14.79
N ALA A 46 18.79 9.33 -14.70
CA ALA A 46 18.72 8.29 -15.72
C ALA A 46 17.46 7.43 -15.58
N SER A 47 17.01 7.19 -14.35
CA SER A 47 15.88 6.31 -14.06
C SER A 47 14.56 7.05 -13.87
N LEU A 48 14.58 8.27 -13.31
CA LEU A 48 13.38 9.04 -12.99
C LEU A 48 13.40 10.45 -13.59
N ASP A 49 12.32 10.82 -14.26
CA ASP A 49 12.00 12.21 -14.59
C ASP A 49 11.14 12.81 -13.46
N ILE A 50 11.69 13.84 -12.81
CA ILE A 50 11.05 14.53 -11.68
C ILE A 50 10.95 16.03 -12.04
N PRO A 51 9.74 16.55 -12.33
CA PRO A 51 9.57 17.94 -12.71
C PRO A 51 9.81 18.91 -11.55
N GLU A 52 9.59 18.47 -10.30
CA GLU A 52 9.76 19.32 -9.12
C GLU A 52 11.22 19.34 -8.64
N ALA A 53 11.95 20.38 -9.02
CA ALA A 53 13.36 20.56 -8.64
C ALA A 53 13.59 20.60 -7.11
N ALA A 54 12.64 21.12 -6.35
CA ALA A 54 12.73 21.22 -4.88
C ALA A 54 12.78 19.84 -4.20
N LEU A 55 12.11 18.84 -4.77
CA LEU A 55 12.20 17.45 -4.29
C LEU A 55 13.60 16.91 -4.52
N ARG A 56 14.17 17.11 -5.71
CA ARG A 56 15.50 16.61 -6.05
C ARG A 56 16.57 17.25 -5.18
N GLU A 57 16.53 18.57 -5.00
CA GLU A 57 17.43 19.30 -4.11
C GLU A 57 17.33 18.78 -2.66
N ALA A 58 16.11 18.57 -2.17
CA ALA A 58 15.90 18.03 -0.82
C ALA A 58 16.45 16.61 -0.67
N ALA A 59 16.26 15.73 -1.66
CA ALA A 59 16.82 14.38 -1.65
C ALA A 59 18.35 14.37 -1.71
N THR A 60 18.96 15.25 -2.51
CA THR A 60 20.42 15.43 -2.55
C THR A 60 20.98 15.92 -1.22
N LYS A 61 20.31 16.89 -0.59
CA LYS A 61 20.69 17.39 0.73
C LYS A 61 20.57 16.30 1.80
N GLU A 62 19.50 15.52 1.77
CA GLU A 62 19.27 14.43 2.71
C GLU A 62 20.35 13.34 2.58
N LEU A 63 20.74 12.97 1.35
CA LEU A 63 21.85 12.02 1.11
C LEU A 63 23.20 12.47 1.69
N GLY A 64 23.40 13.78 1.85
CA GLY A 64 24.60 14.35 2.48
C GLY A 64 24.54 14.40 4.01
N SER A 65 23.40 14.04 4.61
CA SER A 65 23.21 14.07 6.07
C SER A 65 23.84 12.82 6.72
N PRO A 66 24.26 12.92 8.00
CA PRO A 66 24.88 11.79 8.70
C PRO A 66 23.92 10.62 8.95
N GLU A 67 22.63 10.92 9.11
CA GLU A 67 21.56 9.94 9.28
C GLU A 67 20.46 10.19 8.23
N PRO A 68 20.70 9.80 6.96
CA PRO A 68 19.79 10.05 5.86
C PRO A 68 18.51 9.25 6.03
N GLY A 69 17.35 9.89 5.82
CA GLY A 69 16.05 9.25 5.98
C GLY A 69 14.97 9.70 5.00
N LEU A 70 13.82 9.03 5.05
CA LEU A 70 12.70 9.30 4.15
C LEU A 70 11.66 10.28 4.72
N ALA A 71 12.00 11.05 5.77
CA ALA A 71 11.10 12.05 6.35
C ALA A 71 10.68 13.12 5.31
N ILE A 72 11.58 13.46 4.38
CA ILE A 72 11.29 14.40 3.29
C ILE A 72 10.12 13.97 2.40
N LEU A 73 9.83 12.66 2.30
CA LEU A 73 8.76 12.14 1.45
C LEU A 73 7.37 12.56 1.94
N GLN A 74 7.22 12.91 3.22
CA GLN A 74 5.93 13.41 3.74
C GLN A 74 5.60 14.77 3.11
N ARG A 75 6.59 15.64 2.93
CA ARG A 75 6.44 16.96 2.31
C ARG A 75 6.14 16.87 0.82
N PHE A 76 6.74 15.90 0.13
CA PHE A 76 6.66 15.72 -1.33
C PHE A 76 5.78 14.53 -1.72
N ALA A 77 4.87 14.10 -0.85
CA ALA A 77 4.08 12.89 -1.05
C ALA A 77 3.28 12.92 -2.37
N ALA A 78 2.79 14.10 -2.76
CA ALA A 78 1.99 14.32 -3.96
C ALA A 78 2.81 14.70 -5.20
N SER A 79 4.13 14.91 -5.06
CA SER A 79 5.00 15.25 -6.19
C SER A 79 5.01 14.12 -7.21
N GLU A 80 4.92 14.47 -8.49
CA GLU A 80 4.88 13.50 -9.57
C GLU A 80 6.30 13.04 -9.96
N VAL A 81 6.42 11.76 -10.29
CA VAL A 81 7.61 11.09 -10.82
C VAL A 81 7.20 10.25 -12.02
N ARG A 82 8.05 10.24 -13.06
CA ARG A 82 7.87 9.37 -14.24
C ARG A 82 9.04 8.41 -14.36
N LEU A 83 8.72 7.14 -14.61
CA LEU A 83 9.72 6.09 -14.82
C LEU A 83 10.24 6.19 -16.25
N ARG A 84 11.53 6.45 -16.41
CA ARG A 84 12.15 6.38 -17.73
C ARG A 84 12.37 4.92 -18.08
N VAL A 85 11.64 4.41 -19.08
CA VAL A 85 11.90 3.06 -19.59
C VAL A 85 13.18 3.09 -20.42
N VAL A 86 14.30 2.71 -19.80
CA VAL A 86 15.52 2.41 -20.56
C VAL A 86 15.29 1.07 -21.24
N ALA A 87 15.13 1.08 -22.56
CA ALA A 87 15.07 -0.14 -23.35
C ALA A 87 16.39 -0.91 -23.15
N THR A 88 16.39 -1.92 -22.29
CA THR A 88 17.51 -2.81 -22.09
C THR A 88 17.62 -3.74 -23.30
N ASN A 89 18.17 -3.24 -24.41
CA ASN A 89 18.69 -4.11 -25.46
C ASN A 89 20.05 -4.66 -25.02
N ALA A 90 20.06 -5.55 -24.03
CA ALA A 90 21.20 -6.39 -23.70
C ALA A 90 20.72 -7.68 -23.02
N PRO A 91 21.10 -8.88 -23.51
CA PRO A 91 20.81 -10.11 -22.81
C PRO A 91 21.59 -10.11 -21.49
N ALA A 92 20.88 -10.18 -20.37
CA ALA A 92 21.45 -10.43 -19.06
C ALA A 92 21.97 -11.88 -19.01
N GLY A 93 23.11 -12.12 -19.64
CA GLY A 93 23.88 -13.35 -19.63
C GLY A 93 25.32 -13.04 -19.26
N GLY A 94 25.52 -12.54 -18.04
CA GLY A 94 26.85 -12.34 -17.45
C GLY A 94 27.27 -13.61 -16.72
N ALA A 95 28.04 -14.46 -17.40
CA ALA A 95 28.66 -15.65 -16.86
C ALA A 95 29.54 -15.33 -15.63
N ARG A 96 29.34 -16.08 -14.55
CA ARG A 96 30.41 -16.39 -13.60
C ARG A 96 30.86 -17.82 -13.87
N GLU A 97 32.13 -17.95 -14.25
CA GLU A 97 32.84 -19.19 -14.46
C GLU A 97 32.79 -20.06 -13.19
N ALA A 98 32.21 -21.24 -13.32
CA ALA A 98 32.50 -22.39 -12.48
C ALA A 98 32.71 -23.58 -13.42
N ASP A 99 33.98 -23.87 -13.64
CA ASP A 99 34.50 -25.09 -14.21
C ASP A 99 33.88 -26.31 -13.52
N THR A 100 33.13 -27.13 -14.25
CA THR A 100 33.08 -28.59 -14.08
C THR A 100 32.36 -29.22 -15.28
N THR A 101 33.17 -29.83 -16.12
CA THR A 101 32.83 -30.87 -17.09
C THR A 101 31.77 -31.86 -16.57
N ARG A 102 30.65 -32.05 -17.30
CA ARG A 102 30.24 -33.33 -17.92
C ARG A 102 28.76 -33.38 -18.35
N GLN A 103 28.62 -33.81 -19.61
CA GLN A 103 27.61 -34.71 -20.19
C GLN A 103 26.23 -34.15 -20.56
N SER A 104 26.12 -33.91 -21.87
CA SER A 104 24.92 -33.97 -22.69
C SER A 104 24.18 -35.29 -22.51
N GLU A 105 22.87 -35.22 -22.23
CA GLU A 105 21.92 -36.24 -22.68
C GLU A 105 20.65 -35.55 -23.22
N THR A 106 20.29 -35.98 -24.41
CA THR A 106 19.27 -35.47 -25.31
C THR A 106 17.88 -35.91 -24.86
N GLY A 107 16.94 -34.98 -24.70
CA GLY A 107 15.51 -35.26 -24.48
C GLY A 107 14.66 -34.90 -25.71
N PRO A 108 13.61 -35.67 -26.07
CA PRO A 108 12.89 -35.53 -27.33
C PRO A 108 11.87 -34.38 -27.34
N PRO A 109 11.38 -33.96 -28.54
CA PRO A 109 10.61 -32.73 -28.72
C PRO A 109 9.18 -32.84 -28.16
N ILE A 110 8.71 -31.75 -27.54
CA ILE A 110 7.31 -31.58 -27.15
C ILE A 110 6.51 -31.29 -28.43
N ALA A 111 5.79 -32.30 -28.92
CA ALA A 111 4.74 -32.13 -29.90
C ALA A 111 3.47 -32.84 -29.43
N ALA A 112 2.36 -32.12 -29.55
CA ALA A 112 0.97 -32.51 -29.40
C ALA A 112 0.47 -32.77 -27.96
N LEU A 113 -0.37 -31.86 -27.47
CA LEU A 113 -1.81 -32.10 -27.39
C LEU A 113 -2.54 -30.79 -27.06
N GLU A 114 -3.07 -30.17 -28.11
CA GLU A 114 -4.25 -29.31 -28.02
C GLU A 114 -5.44 -30.19 -27.62
N THR A 115 -6.23 -29.79 -26.63
CA THR A 115 -7.68 -30.03 -26.60
C THR A 115 -8.36 -29.22 -25.48
N GLY A 116 -9.03 -28.14 -25.89
CA GLY A 116 -10.39 -27.84 -25.45
C GLY A 116 -10.61 -27.08 -24.13
N ARG A 117 -10.82 -25.76 -24.25
CA ARG A 117 -11.93 -25.01 -23.62
C ARG A 117 -11.95 -23.60 -24.23
N SER A 118 -12.65 -23.46 -25.36
CA SER A 118 -14.01 -22.92 -25.45
C SER A 118 -14.12 -21.47 -25.03
N ARG A 119 -14.23 -20.65 -26.09
CA ARG A 119 -14.86 -19.33 -26.14
C ARG A 119 -16.23 -19.36 -25.44
N GLY A 120 -16.42 -18.41 -24.52
CA GLY A 120 -17.72 -17.88 -24.13
C GLY A 120 -18.36 -18.54 -22.92
N ASP A 121 -18.21 -17.90 -21.76
CA ASP A 121 -19.31 -17.76 -20.82
C ASP A 121 -19.25 -16.37 -20.17
N PHE A 122 -20.42 -15.77 -20.10
CA PHE A 122 -20.72 -14.38 -19.77
C PHE A 122 -20.32 -13.99 -18.33
N LEU A 123 -19.82 -12.76 -18.17
CA LEU A 123 -19.84 -12.04 -16.89
C LEU A 123 -21.24 -11.43 -16.70
N PRO A 124 -21.98 -11.72 -15.62
CA PRO A 124 -23.15 -10.93 -15.26
C PRO A 124 -22.73 -9.78 -14.34
N GLY A 125 -23.06 -8.53 -14.68
CA GLY A 125 -23.08 -7.42 -13.71
C GLY A 125 -22.52 -6.07 -14.13
N LEU A 126 -22.15 -5.85 -15.39
CA LEU A 126 -21.84 -4.52 -15.91
C LEU A 126 -22.93 -4.14 -16.90
N ASP A 127 -24.00 -3.52 -16.40
CA ASP A 127 -24.89 -2.57 -17.12
C ASP A 127 -26.14 -2.33 -16.23
N ASP A 128 -26.04 -1.41 -15.27
CA ASP A 128 -27.25 -0.73 -14.77
C ASP A 128 -27.02 0.79 -14.83
N PRO A 129 -27.59 1.47 -15.84
CA PRO A 129 -27.37 2.88 -16.10
C PRO A 129 -28.48 3.73 -15.47
N LEU A 130 -28.91 3.51 -14.23
CA LEU A 130 -29.92 4.37 -13.59
C LEU A 130 -29.77 4.44 -12.07
N LEU A 131 -29.04 5.44 -11.56
CA LEU A 131 -29.57 6.40 -10.58
C LEU A 131 -28.56 7.54 -10.36
N VAL A 132 -28.78 8.63 -11.10
CA VAL A 132 -28.29 9.96 -10.72
C VAL A 132 -29.39 10.59 -9.87
N PRO A 133 -29.13 10.96 -8.60
CA PRO A 133 -29.84 12.07 -8.01
C PRO A 133 -29.03 13.35 -8.22
N GLN A 134 -29.61 14.22 -9.05
CA GLN A 134 -29.23 15.61 -9.25
C GLN A 134 -29.58 16.42 -7.98
N ASP A 135 -28.65 17.29 -7.61
CA ASP A 135 -28.77 18.69 -7.12
C ASP A 135 -29.95 19.17 -6.24
N GLU A 136 -29.71 20.35 -5.63
CA GLU A 136 -30.66 21.26 -4.98
C GLU A 136 -31.08 20.86 -3.54
N SER A 137 -30.78 21.58 -2.46
CA SER A 137 -31.02 23.02 -2.26
C SER A 137 -30.47 23.52 -0.91
N ALA A 138 -29.92 24.73 -0.94
CA ALA A 138 -30.18 25.86 -0.05
C ALA A 138 -30.07 25.75 1.50
N ASP A 139 -29.19 26.60 2.02
CA ASP A 139 -29.47 27.60 3.06
C ASP A 139 -30.09 27.18 4.40
N ALA A 140 -29.25 27.22 5.44
CA ALA A 140 -29.66 27.77 6.75
C ALA A 140 -28.45 28.31 7.52
N LEU A 141 -27.94 29.48 7.11
CA LEU A 141 -27.18 30.35 8.00
C LEU A 141 -28.16 30.97 9.03
N GLY A 142 -28.26 30.33 10.19
CA GLY A 142 -29.04 30.80 11.34
C GLY A 142 -28.13 31.19 12.51
N ARG A 143 -27.88 32.49 12.67
CA ARG A 143 -27.28 33.14 13.84
C ARG A 143 -28.00 32.77 15.14
N ALA A 144 -27.25 32.39 16.16
CA ALA A 144 -27.54 32.79 17.54
C ALA A 144 -26.22 32.99 18.31
N ARG A 145 -26.04 34.21 18.80
CA ARG A 145 -25.02 34.60 19.77
C ARG A 145 -25.39 34.03 21.14
N GLY A 146 -24.39 33.66 21.93
CA GLY A 146 -24.56 33.31 23.34
C GLY A 146 -23.23 32.93 23.98
N ASP A 147 -22.45 33.95 24.36
CA ASP A 147 -21.41 33.84 25.38
C ASP A 147 -22.02 33.34 26.70
N VAL A 148 -21.52 32.25 27.27
CA VAL A 148 -21.29 32.12 28.72
C VAL A 148 -20.09 31.20 28.94
N GLU A 149 -19.00 31.83 29.36
CA GLU A 149 -17.88 31.23 30.07
C GLU A 149 -18.28 31.06 31.55
N GLN A 150 -18.10 29.86 32.13
CA GLN A 150 -17.43 29.62 33.43
C GLN A 150 -17.78 28.27 34.08
N SER A 151 -16.72 27.47 34.20
CA SER A 151 -16.21 26.80 35.41
C SER A 151 -17.11 25.95 36.32
N ALA A 152 -16.63 24.72 36.46
CA ALA A 152 -16.46 23.96 37.70
C ALA A 152 -17.72 23.51 38.47
N GLY A 153 -18.02 22.21 38.33
CA GLY A 153 -18.88 21.45 39.22
C GLY A 153 -18.58 19.96 39.08
N SER A 154 -17.93 19.40 40.09
CA SER A 154 -17.57 18.00 40.23
C SER A 154 -18.77 17.13 40.59
N ALA A 155 -18.65 15.83 40.25
CA ALA A 155 -19.40 14.67 40.74
C ALA A 155 -20.80 14.39 40.17
N GLY A 156 -20.88 13.26 39.45
CA GLY A 156 -22.10 12.65 38.91
C GLY A 156 -21.77 11.96 37.58
N GLY A 157 -21.08 10.82 37.58
CA GLY A 157 -21.81 9.57 37.72
C GLY A 157 -22.62 9.26 36.46
N SER A 158 -21.96 9.09 35.31
CA SER A 158 -22.59 8.49 34.13
C SER A 158 -21.93 7.14 33.88
N THR A 159 -22.66 6.14 34.35
CA THR A 159 -22.63 4.73 33.96
C THR A 159 -21.32 4.22 33.37
N ARG A 160 -20.61 3.44 34.18
CA ARG A 160 -19.98 2.21 33.68
C ARG A 160 -21.09 1.39 33.01
N ASP A 161 -21.43 1.74 31.77
CA ASP A 161 -21.98 0.79 30.84
C ASP A 161 -20.88 -0.24 30.67
N LYS A 162 -21.10 -1.37 31.33
CA LYS A 162 -20.29 -2.55 31.22
C LYS A 162 -20.56 -3.10 29.81
N VAL A 163 -19.99 -2.44 28.80
CA VAL A 163 -20.10 -2.82 27.40
C VAL A 163 -19.23 -4.06 27.23
N SER A 164 -19.86 -5.21 27.34
CA SER A 164 -19.32 -6.52 26.97
C SER A 164 -19.36 -6.68 25.44
N GLY A 165 -18.87 -5.65 24.73
CA GLY A 165 -18.66 -5.70 23.30
C GLY A 165 -17.35 -6.40 22.98
N THR A 166 -17.32 -7.15 21.88
CA THR A 166 -16.06 -7.67 21.32
C THR A 166 -15.09 -6.49 21.14
N PRO A 167 -13.82 -6.60 21.57
CA PRO A 167 -12.84 -5.54 21.31
C PRO A 167 -12.56 -5.46 19.82
N CYS A 168 -12.33 -4.26 19.32
CA CYS A 168 -11.86 -4.04 17.96
C CYS A 168 -10.52 -4.76 17.76
N ARG A 169 -10.41 -5.58 16.71
CA ARG A 169 -9.18 -6.33 16.44
C ARG A 169 -7.98 -5.42 16.13
N SER A 170 -8.22 -4.19 15.67
CA SER A 170 -7.17 -3.23 15.29
C SER A 170 -6.75 -2.31 16.43
N CYS A 171 -7.70 -1.57 17.04
CA CYS A 171 -7.39 -0.58 18.08
C CYS A 171 -7.73 -1.05 19.51
N HIS A 172 -8.30 -2.24 19.66
CA HIS A 172 -8.70 -2.86 20.93
C HIS A 172 -9.77 -2.10 21.73
N GLN A 173 -10.37 -1.05 21.17
CA GLN A 173 -11.51 -0.36 21.78
C GLN A 173 -12.77 -1.22 21.70
N ALA A 174 -13.62 -1.15 22.73
CA ALA A 174 -14.86 -1.91 22.78
C ALA A 174 -15.79 -1.50 21.62
N LEU A 175 -16.24 -2.47 20.83
CA LEU A 175 -17.26 -2.23 19.81
C LEU A 175 -18.64 -2.14 20.49
N PRO A 176 -19.55 -1.27 19.99
CA PRO A 176 -20.90 -1.19 20.54
C PRO A 176 -21.62 -2.54 20.37
N GLU A 177 -22.42 -2.93 21.35
CA GLU A 177 -23.24 -4.16 21.36
C GLU A 177 -24.42 -4.07 20.36
N ARG A 178 -24.12 -3.91 19.07
CA ARG A 178 -25.10 -3.98 17.99
C ARG A 178 -24.64 -5.04 16.99
N SER A 179 -25.55 -5.91 16.57
CA SER A 179 -25.27 -6.88 15.52
C SER A 179 -24.96 -6.16 14.20
N GLY A 180 -23.88 -6.54 13.51
CA GLY A 180 -23.53 -5.99 12.19
C GLY A 180 -22.59 -4.77 12.20
N VAL A 181 -21.76 -4.58 13.24
CA VAL A 181 -20.68 -3.58 13.18
C VAL A 181 -19.60 -4.05 12.21
N ARG A 182 -19.64 -3.54 10.98
CA ARG A 182 -18.61 -3.82 9.95
C ARG A 182 -17.37 -2.96 10.13
N PHE A 183 -17.52 -1.72 10.59
CA PHE A 183 -16.41 -0.79 10.80
C PHE A 183 -16.35 -0.30 12.25
N CYS A 184 -15.15 -0.21 12.80
CA CYS A 184 -14.93 0.33 14.14
C CYS A 184 -15.16 1.87 14.15
N PRO A 185 -16.04 2.41 15.02
CA PRO A 185 -16.27 3.85 15.11
C PRO A 185 -15.09 4.63 15.71
N HIS A 186 -14.13 3.94 16.35
CA HIS A 186 -12.97 4.57 16.99
C HIS A 186 -11.75 4.69 16.06
N CYS A 187 -11.52 3.72 15.17
CA CYS A 187 -10.35 3.71 14.27
C CYS A 187 -10.68 3.54 12.78
N GLY A 188 -11.94 3.30 12.41
CA GLY A 188 -12.36 3.09 11.02
C GLY A 188 -12.02 1.70 10.43
N ALA A 189 -11.40 0.80 11.19
CA ALA A 189 -11.00 -0.52 10.68
C ALA A 189 -12.21 -1.41 10.37
N ASP A 190 -12.16 -2.10 9.23
CA ASP A 190 -13.09 -3.18 8.88
C ASP A 190 -12.90 -4.36 9.86
N GLN A 191 -13.99 -4.87 10.41
CA GLN A 191 -14.00 -5.98 11.37
C GLN A 191 -14.23 -7.34 10.68
N GLU A 192 -14.62 -7.35 9.41
CA GLU A 192 -14.81 -8.55 8.59
C GLU A 192 -13.58 -8.85 7.73
N ARG A 193 -12.89 -7.81 7.23
CA ARG A 193 -11.65 -7.91 6.44
C ARG A 193 -10.44 -7.61 7.31
N TRP A 194 -9.59 -8.61 7.51
CA TRP A 194 -8.40 -8.49 8.35
C TRP A 194 -7.12 -8.60 7.52
N PRO A 195 -6.28 -7.55 7.45
CA PRO A 195 -5.00 -7.64 6.77
C PRO A 195 -3.95 -8.34 7.64
N CYS A 196 -3.08 -9.14 7.02
CA CYS A 196 -1.93 -9.74 7.69
C CYS A 196 -1.01 -8.63 8.24
N PRO A 197 -0.62 -8.65 9.54
CA PRO A 197 0.25 -7.63 10.11
C PRO A 197 1.68 -7.64 9.55
N ALA A 198 2.04 -8.67 8.78
CA ALA A 198 3.37 -8.83 8.21
C ALA A 198 3.49 -8.34 6.76
N CYS A 199 2.50 -8.61 5.92
CA CYS A 199 2.53 -8.28 4.49
C CYS A 199 1.34 -7.44 4.01
N GLY A 200 0.30 -7.27 4.83
CA GLY A 200 -0.89 -6.48 4.50
C GLY A 200 -1.94 -7.21 3.66
N GLU A 201 -1.70 -8.47 3.28
CA GLU A 201 -2.65 -9.26 2.49
C GLU A 201 -3.95 -9.52 3.26
N GLU A 202 -5.10 -9.47 2.60
CA GLU A 202 -6.38 -9.80 3.23
C GLU A 202 -6.41 -11.27 3.63
N VAL A 203 -6.80 -11.54 4.87
CA VAL A 203 -6.91 -12.89 5.42
C VAL A 203 -8.36 -13.17 5.80
N GLU A 204 -8.85 -14.34 5.41
CA GLU A 204 -10.14 -14.87 5.83
C GLU A 204 -10.15 -15.30 7.30
N GLN A 205 -11.36 -15.28 7.89
CA GLN A 205 -11.57 -15.69 9.27
C GLN A 205 -11.30 -17.18 9.46
N GLY A 206 -10.49 -17.53 10.45
CA GLY A 206 -10.16 -18.92 10.80
C GLY A 206 -8.84 -19.44 10.22
N TRP A 207 -8.11 -18.63 9.45
CA TRP A 207 -6.78 -19.01 8.98
C TRP A 207 -5.73 -18.82 10.09
N SER A 208 -4.91 -19.85 10.31
CA SER A 208 -3.80 -19.78 11.27
C SER A 208 -2.55 -19.09 10.70
N TYR A 209 -2.40 -19.08 9.38
CA TYR A 209 -1.24 -18.53 8.66
C TYR A 209 -1.69 -17.70 7.46
N CYS A 210 -0.92 -16.67 7.14
CA CYS A 210 -1.13 -15.87 5.93
C CYS A 210 -0.77 -16.69 4.67
N ALA A 211 -1.67 -16.74 3.68
CA ALA A 211 -1.44 -17.45 2.43
C ALA A 211 -0.31 -16.85 1.57
N LEU A 212 0.04 -15.57 1.77
CA LEU A 212 1.07 -14.90 0.97
C LEU A 212 2.46 -14.94 1.62
N CYS A 213 2.56 -14.63 2.92
CA CYS A 213 3.85 -14.54 3.60
C CYS A 213 4.15 -15.70 4.57
N GLY A 214 3.22 -16.63 4.76
CA GLY A 214 3.37 -17.79 5.63
C GLY A 214 3.47 -17.48 7.13
N LYS A 215 3.37 -16.21 7.56
CA LYS A 215 3.42 -15.87 8.98
C LYS A 215 2.15 -16.27 9.70
N MET A 216 2.32 -16.71 10.94
CA MET A 216 1.23 -17.01 11.86
C MET A 216 0.43 -15.75 12.16
N LEU A 217 -0.89 -15.88 12.13
CA LEU A 217 -1.80 -14.78 12.40
C LEU A 217 -2.15 -14.76 13.89
N PRO A 218 -2.25 -13.58 14.50
CA PRO A 218 -2.71 -13.46 15.87
C PRO A 218 -4.19 -13.85 15.93
N THR A 219 -4.50 -14.92 16.67
CA THR A 219 -5.85 -15.44 16.89
C THR A 219 -6.65 -14.59 17.87
#